data_AF-A0A0B1TRF8-F1
#
_entry.id   AF-A0A0B1TRF8-F1
#
_cell.length_a   1.000
_cell.length_b   1.000
_cell.length_c   1.000
_cell.angle_alpha   90.00
_cell.angle_beta   90.00
_cell.angle_gamma   90.00
#
_symmetry.space_group_name_H-M   'P 1'
#
loop_
_entity.id
_entity.type
_entity.pdbx_description
1 polymer ?
#
loop_
_entity_poly.entity_id
_entity_poly.type
_entity_poly.pdbx_seq_one_letter_code
_entity_poly.pdbx_strand_id
1 'polypeptide(L)' 'MPCVCCKKDCWYSIAAAATHELGHMPGEAGEREALATLRLIRACMISDCADVCLVRVPF' A
#
# COMPACT_ATOMS: atom_id res chain seq x y z
N MET A 1 -8.50 -1.79 16.62
CA MET A 1 -7.76 -2.30 15.45
C MET A 1 -7.23 -1.17 14.53
N PRO A 2 -6.65 -0.07 15.04
CA PRO A 2 -6.35 1.10 14.21
C PRO A 2 -5.22 0.87 13.18
N CYS A 3 -4.19 0.09 13.54
CA CYS A 3 -3.08 -0.23 12.65
C CYS A 3 -3.50 -0.98 11.38
N VAL A 4 -4.37 -2.00 11.51
CA VAL A 4 -4.87 -2.77 10.37
C VAL A 4 -5.69 -1.89 9.44
N CYS A 5 -6.53 -1.01 10.00
CA CYS A 5 -7.31 -0.06 9.21
C CYS A 5 -6.40 0.89 8.42
N CYS A 6 -5.35 1.44 9.05
CA CYS A 6 -4.40 2.32 8.38
C CYS A 6 -3.70 1.62 7.21
N LYS A 7 -3.19 0.40 7.42
CA LYS A 7 -2.55 -0.36 6.34
C LYS A 7 -3.51 -0.66 5.18
N LYS A 8 -4.77 -0.99 5.51
CA LYS A 8 -5.79 -1.27 4.51
C LYS A 8 -6.14 -0.01 3.71
N ASP A 9 -6.15 1.15 4.37
CA ASP A 9 -6.37 2.44 3.71
C ASP A 9 -5.23 2.78 2.72
N CYS A 10 -3.96 2.65 3.15
CA CYS A 10 -2.80 2.78 2.26
C CYS A 10 -2.93 1.89 1.01
N TRP A 11 -3.35 0.64 1.21
CA TRP A 11 -3.55 -0.30 0.10
C TRP A 11 -4.62 0.19 -0.88
N TYR A 12 -5.82 0.49 -0.39
CA TYR A 12 -6.94 0.88 -1.25
C TYR A 12 -6.70 2.22 -1.96
N SER A 13 -6.21 3.22 -1.24
CA SER A 13 -5.98 4.56 -1.79
C SER A 13 -4.95 4.54 -2.92
N ILE A 14 -3.81 3.87 -2.72
CA ILE A 14 -2.75 3.82 -3.74
C ILE A 14 -3.14 2.90 -4.89
N ALA A 15 -3.77 1.75 -4.63
CA ALA A 15 -4.23 0.86 -5.71
C ALA A 15 -5.31 1.53 -6.58
N ALA A 16 -6.22 2.29 -5.97
CA ALA A 16 -7.24 3.05 -6.70
C ALA A 16 -6.61 4.17 -7.53
N ALA A 17 -5.67 4.94 -6.97
CA ALA A 17 -4.93 5.97 -7.69
C ALA A 17 -4.15 5.38 -8.87
N ALA A 18 -3.39 4.30 -8.66
CA ALA A 18 -2.65 3.61 -9.72
C ALA A 18 -3.58 3.06 -10.80
N THR A 19 -4.74 2.49 -10.44
CA THR A 19 -5.73 2.02 -11.41
C THR A 19 -6.27 3.17 -12.26
N HIS A 20 -6.52 4.33 -11.64
CA HIS A 20 -6.98 5.52 -12.35
C HIS A 20 -5.92 6.06 -13.31
N GLU A 21 -4.65 6.13 -12.88
CA GLU A 21 -3.54 6.64 -13.69
C GLU A 21 -3.15 5.71 -14.85
N LEU A 22 -3.18 4.39 -14.61
CA LEU A 22 -2.84 3.37 -15.62
C LEU A 22 -4.00 3.08 -16.57
N GLY A 23 -5.24 3.31 -16.13
CA GLY A 23 -6.45 2.94 -16.88
C GLY A 23 -6.80 1.45 -16.82
N HIS A 24 -6.05 0.66 -16.04
CA HIS A 24 -6.25 -0.77 -15.80
C HIS A 24 -5.71 -1.15 -14.42
N MET A 25 -5.95 -2.40 -13.98
CA MET A 25 -5.43 -2.85 -12.69
C MET A 25 -3.90 -2.97 -12.75
N PRO A 26 -3.17 -2.49 -11.71
CA PRO A 26 -1.73 -2.65 -11.64
C PRO A 26 -1.31 -4.13 -11.73
N GLY A 27 -0.42 -4.44 -12.67
CA GLY A 27 0.06 -5.79 -12.94
C GLY A 27 -0.48 -6.40 -14.24
N GLU A 28 -1.51 -5.81 -14.84
CA GLU A 28 -2.00 -6.23 -16.16
C GLU A 28 -0.94 -6.00 -17.27
N ALA A 29 -0.17 -4.91 -17.19
CA ALA A 29 0.93 -4.66 -18.13
C ALA A 29 2.22 -5.43 -17.78
N GLY A 30 2.26 -6.11 -16.63
CA GLY A 30 3.34 -7.01 -16.22
C GLY A 30 3.85 -6.79 -14.80
N GLU A 31 4.77 -7.67 -14.38
CA GLU A 31 5.25 -7.75 -12.99
C GLU A 31 5.93 -6.46 -12.49
N ARG A 32 6.65 -5.75 -13.36
CA ARG A 32 7.34 -4.51 -12.96
C ARG A 32 6.37 -3.42 -12.52
N GLU A 33 5.21 -3.33 -13.16
CA GLU A 33 4.17 -2.38 -12.80
C GLU A 33 3.52 -2.73 -11.45
N ALA A 34 3.23 -4.02 -11.25
CA ALA A 34 2.75 -4.51 -9.95
C ALA A 34 3.76 -4.19 -8.84
N LEU A 35 5.04 -4.47 -9.05
CA LEU A 35 6.10 -4.17 -8.09
C LEU A 35 6.27 -2.67 -7.81
N ALA A 36 6.13 -1.82 -8.83
CA ALA A 36 6.16 -0.37 -8.65
C ALA A 36 5.02 0.09 -7.72
N THR A 37 3.80 -0.38 -7.96
CA THR A 37 2.63 -0.06 -7.12
C THR A 37 2.77 -0.60 -5.70
N LEU A 38 3.22 -1.86 -5.54
CA LEU A 38 3.45 -2.48 -4.24
C LEU A 38 4.51 -1.73 -3.42
N ARG A 39 5.54 -1.17 -4.07
CA ARG A 39 6.54 -0.34 -3.38
C ARG A 39 5.94 0.93 -2.81
N LEU A 40 5.04 1.59 -3.55
CA LEU A 40 4.32 2.77 -3.07
C LEU A 40 3.41 2.43 -1.89
N ILE A 41 2.62 1.35 -2.01
CA ILE A 41 1.75 0.88 -0.92
C ILE A 41 2.58 0.60 0.34
N ARG A 42 3.70 -0.11 0.19
CA ARG A 42 4.60 -0.42 1.30
C ARG A 42 5.18 0.85 1.92
N ALA A 43 5.55 1.86 1.12
CA ALA A 43 6.06 3.12 1.63
C ALA A 43 5.03 3.79 2.54
N CYS A 44 3.78 3.93 2.09
CA CYS A 44 2.67 4.47 2.90
C CYS A 44 2.47 3.69 4.21
N MET A 45 2.46 2.35 4.15
CA MET A 45 2.28 1.54 5.36
C MET A 45 3.41 1.70 6.38
N ILE A 46 4.63 2.03 5.94
CA ILE A 46 5.79 2.21 6.83
C ILE A 46 5.87 3.63 7.35
N SER A 47 5.59 4.65 6.53
CA SER A 47 5.64 6.05 6.94
C SER A 47 4.39 6.47 7.71
N ASP A 48 3.22 6.28 7.12
CA ASP A 48 1.99 6.94 7.56
C ASP A 48 1.30 6.15 8.68
N CYS A 49 1.53 4.84 8.72
CA CYS A 49 1.02 3.98 9.77
C CYS A 49 2.01 3.74 10.91
N ALA A 50 3.21 4.35 10.90
CA ALA A 50 4.25 4.10 11.92
C ALA A 50 3.74 4.36 13.35
N ASP A 51 3.10 5.51 13.56
CA ASP A 51 2.63 5.94 14.88
C ASP A 51 1.35 5.20 15.32
N VAL A 52 0.57 4.72 14.35
CA VAL A 52 -0.67 3.98 14.57
C VAL A 52 -0.39 2.50 14.86
N CYS A 53 0.63 1.96 14.21
CA CYS A 53 1.14 0.62 14.39
C CYS A 53 2.28 0.66 15.41
N LEU A 54 1.93 0.81 16.71
CA LEU A 54 2.88 0.61 17.80
C LEU A 54 3.69 -0.66 17.49
N VAL A 55 5.00 -0.49 17.31
CA VAL A 55 5.94 -1.56 17.01
C VAL A 55 5.80 -2.62 18.09
N ARG A 56 4.97 -3.63 17.86
CA ARG A 56 5.03 -4.84 18.66
C ARG A 56 6.32 -5.51 18.26
N VAL A 57 7.28 -5.41 19.18
CA VAL A 57 8.46 -6.25 19.36
C VAL A 57 8.18 -7.66 18.81
N PRO A 58 9.12 -8.29 18.08
CA PRO A 58 8.90 -9.58 17.46
C PRO A 58 8.40 -10.60 18.49
N PHE A 59 7.36 -11.35 18.15
CA PHE A 59 7.06 -12.65 18.77
C PHE A 59 7.59 -13.74 17.86
#